data_AF-A0A229SER7-F1
#
_entry.id   AF-A0A229SER7-F1
#
_cell.length_a   1.000
_cell.length_b   1.000
_cell.length_c   1.000
_cell.angle_alpha   90.00
_cell.angle_beta   90.00
_cell.angle_gamma   90.00
#
_symmetry.space_group_name_H-M   'P 1'
#
loop_
_entity.id
_entity.type
_entity.pdbx_description
1 polymer ?
#
loop_
_entity_poly.entity_id
_entity_poly.type
_entity_poly.pdbx_seq_one_letter_code
_entity_poly.pdbx_strand_id
1 'polypeptide(L)'
;MGKAEYLIVLAACVLVTVPLELAGARVYRRPKRLARAVLPMAVVFLIWDALAIAAGVWGYAPEFVTGVMAPFSIPLEEVLFFVVIPVCGVLTYEAVQLTLTAIRRRNGKVTAR
;
A
#
# COMPACT_ATOMS: atom_id res chain seq x y z
N MET A 1 17.74 11.50 13.14
CA MET A 1 16.79 10.95 12.15
C MET A 1 15.45 10.88 12.85
N GLY A 2 14.44 11.57 12.31
CA GLY A 2 13.24 11.98 13.05
C GLY A 2 12.08 10.99 12.91
N LYS A 3 11.22 10.94 13.94
CA LYS A 3 9.99 10.11 14.02
C LYS A 3 9.04 10.27 12.82
N ALA A 4 9.16 11.35 12.05
CA ALA A 4 8.32 11.63 10.89
C ALA A 4 8.82 10.97 9.60
N GLU A 5 10.04 10.46 9.53
CA GLU A 5 10.62 9.92 8.27
C GLU A 5 9.78 8.77 7.71
N TYR A 6 9.30 7.87 8.57
CA TYR A 6 8.47 6.74 8.14
C TYR A 6 7.13 7.20 7.57
N LEU A 7 6.49 8.19 8.20
CA LEU A 7 5.27 8.81 7.71
C LEU A 7 5.49 9.58 6.41
N ILE A 8 6.64 10.26 6.26
CA ILE A 8 7.02 10.97 5.04
C ILE A 8 7.21 9.98 3.89
N VAL A 9 7.84 8.84 4.13
CA VAL A 9 8.00 7.78 3.11
C VAL A 9 6.64 7.23 2.69
N LEU A 10 5.75 6.92 3.64
CA LEU A 10 4.39 6.46 3.33
C LEU A 10 3.59 7.51 2.54
N ALA A 11 3.68 8.78 2.94
CA ALA A 11 3.05 9.89 2.22
C ALA A 11 3.63 10.06 0.82
N ALA A 12 4.94 9.94 0.66
CA ALA A 12 5.62 9.99 -0.64
C ALA A 12 5.18 8.83 -1.54
N CYS A 13 5.05 7.61 -1.01
CA CYS A 13 4.53 6.46 -1.77
C CYS A 13 3.12 6.70 -2.30
N VAL A 14 2.22 7.24 -1.46
CA VAL A 14 0.87 7.60 -1.90
C VAL A 14 0.92 8.72 -2.93
N LEU A 15 1.67 9.79 -2.68
CA LEU A 15 1.79 10.94 -3.59
C LEU A 15 2.32 10.55 -4.97
N VAL A 16 3.30 9.65 -5.04
CA VAL A 16 3.84 9.13 -6.31
C VAL A 16 2.80 8.30 -7.07
N THR A 17 1.87 7.64 -6.37
CA THR A 17 0.84 6.79 -6.99
C THR A 17 -0.47 7.54 -7.30
N VAL A 18 -0.65 8.78 -6.79
CA VAL A 18 -1.82 9.63 -7.12
C VAL A 18 -1.91 9.99 -8.61
N PRO A 19 -0.82 10.38 -9.32
CA PRO A 19 -0.85 10.62 -10.76
C PRO A 19 -1.31 9.40 -11.58
N LEU A 20 -1.02 8.18 -11.10
CA LEU A 20 -1.47 6.93 -11.74
C LEU A 20 -3.00 6.76 -11.68
N GLU A 21 -3.64 7.28 -10.63
CA GLU A 21 -5.10 7.29 -10.58
C GLU A 21 -5.69 8.26 -11.61
N LEU A 22 -5.10 9.44 -11.77
CA LEU A 22 -5.50 10.43 -12.78
C LEU A 22 -5.33 9.89 -14.20
N ALA A 23 -4.35 9.00 -14.42
CA ALA A 23 -4.13 8.30 -15.69
C ALA A 23 -5.18 7.22 -16.01
N GLY A 24 -6.10 6.91 -15.08
CA GLY A 24 -7.27 6.08 -15.36
C GLY A 24 -7.38 4.78 -14.56
N ALA A 25 -6.47 4.52 -13.60
CA ALA A 25 -6.50 3.30 -12.79
C ALA A 25 -7.81 3.15 -11.96
N ARG A 26 -8.50 4.26 -11.62
CA ARG A 26 -9.81 4.29 -10.92
C ARG A 26 -9.89 3.36 -9.70
N VAL A 27 -8.78 3.12 -9.01
CA VAL A 27 -8.71 2.21 -7.86
C VAL A 27 -9.43 2.81 -6.65
N TYR A 28 -9.26 4.12 -6.37
CA TYR A 28 -9.96 4.77 -5.26
C TYR A 28 -11.46 4.99 -5.56
N ARG A 29 -11.87 4.86 -6.82
CA ARG A 29 -13.30 4.82 -7.21
C ARG A 29 -14.02 3.53 -6.80
N ARG A 30 -13.31 2.49 -6.37
CA ARG A 30 -13.89 1.22 -5.89
C ARG A 30 -13.37 0.83 -4.51
N PRO A 31 -13.60 1.67 -3.47
CA PRO A 31 -12.99 1.47 -2.15
C PRO A 31 -13.42 0.14 -1.52
N LYS A 32 -14.65 -0.33 -1.77
CA LYS A 32 -15.14 -1.63 -1.28
C LYS A 32 -14.36 -2.83 -1.84
N ARG A 33 -13.89 -2.77 -3.09
CA ARG A 33 -13.11 -3.87 -3.69
C ARG A 33 -11.67 -3.85 -3.17
N LEU A 34 -11.09 -2.66 -3.09
CA LEU A 34 -9.77 -2.45 -2.51
C LEU A 34 -9.73 -2.94 -1.05
N ALA A 35 -10.72 -2.54 -0.25
CA ALA A 35 -10.86 -2.98 1.13
C ALA A 35 -10.99 -4.50 1.24
N ARG A 36 -11.76 -5.17 0.37
CA ARG A 36 -11.86 -6.64 0.37
C ARG A 36 -10.58 -7.35 -0.04
N ALA A 37 -9.74 -6.72 -0.86
CA ALA A 37 -8.45 -7.28 -1.25
C ALA A 37 -7.39 -7.08 -0.15
N VAL A 38 -7.38 -5.91 0.49
CA VAL A 38 -6.33 -5.51 1.44
C VAL A 38 -6.66 -5.92 2.87
N LEU A 39 -7.90 -5.74 3.35
CA LEU A 39 -8.25 -5.96 4.76
C LEU A 39 -8.04 -7.40 5.24
N PRO A 40 -8.43 -8.46 4.52
CA PRO A 40 -8.22 -9.82 5.02
C PRO A 40 -6.74 -10.13 5.25
N MET A 41 -5.89 -9.71 4.31
CA MET A 41 -4.45 -9.85 4.41
C MET A 41 -3.89 -8.99 5.56
N ALA A 42 -4.24 -7.72 5.62
CA ALA A 42 -3.80 -6.81 6.67
C ALA A 42 -4.17 -7.32 8.08
N VAL A 43 -5.39 -7.86 8.26
CA VAL A 43 -5.82 -8.42 9.55
C VAL A 43 -4.97 -9.63 9.96
N VAL A 44 -4.73 -10.58 9.06
CA VAL A 44 -3.92 -11.76 9.37
C VAL A 44 -2.50 -11.37 9.76
N PHE A 45 -1.88 -10.44 9.02
CA PHE A 45 -0.52 -10.01 9.31
C PHE A 45 -0.42 -9.15 10.58
N LEU A 46 -1.39 -8.27 10.84
CA LEU A 46 -1.44 -7.49 12.08
C LEU A 46 -1.61 -8.39 13.31
N ILE A 47 -2.42 -9.45 13.22
CA ILE A 47 -2.56 -10.43 14.32
C ILE A 47 -1.24 -11.17 14.53
N TRP A 48 -0.63 -11.65 13.46
CA TRP A 48 0.67 -12.31 13.54
C TRP A 48 1.72 -11.40 14.17
N ASP A 49 1.71 -10.13 13.79
CA ASP A 49 2.65 -9.15 14.29
C ASP A 49 2.46 -8.88 15.79
N ALA A 50 1.21 -8.67 16.23
CA ALA A 50 0.86 -8.57 17.65
C ALA A 50 1.40 -9.76 18.46
N LEU A 51 1.25 -10.98 17.93
CA LEU A 51 1.72 -12.19 18.59
C LEU A 51 3.25 -12.25 18.66
N ALA A 52 3.94 -11.86 17.60
CA ALA A 52 5.41 -11.85 17.57
C ALA A 52 6.00 -10.83 18.56
N ILE A 53 5.36 -9.66 18.70
CA ILE A 53 5.72 -8.64 19.69
C ILE A 53 5.45 -9.15 21.11
N ALA A 54 4.27 -9.73 21.34
CA ALA A 54 3.90 -10.28 22.65
C ALA A 54 4.81 -11.44 23.07
N ALA A 55 5.30 -12.22 22.10
CA ALA A 55 6.27 -13.30 22.33
C ALA A 55 7.71 -12.81 22.51
N GLY A 56 7.98 -11.52 22.36
CA GLY A 56 9.34 -10.95 22.45
C GLY A 56 10.28 -11.40 21.34
N VAL A 57 9.74 -11.95 20.24
CA VAL A 57 10.54 -12.36 19.06
C VAL A 57 11.17 -11.14 18.42
N TRP A 58 10.43 -10.03 18.40
CA TRP A 58 10.92 -8.74 17.93
C TRP A 58 10.10 -7.60 18.56
N GLY A 59 10.58 -6.37 18.46
CA GLY A 59 9.89 -5.20 19.00
C GLY A 59 10.33 -3.92 18.32
N TYR A 60 9.57 -2.85 18.53
CA TYR A 60 9.80 -1.55 17.91
C TYR A 60 10.67 -0.66 18.79
N ALA A 61 11.70 -0.05 18.20
CA ALA A 61 12.48 0.98 18.87
C ALA A 61 11.61 2.25 19.02
N PRO A 62 11.28 2.70 20.25
CA PRO A 62 10.40 3.84 20.49
C PRO A 62 10.94 5.18 19.97
N GLU A 63 12.19 5.18 19.53
CA GLU A 63 12.92 6.30 18.93
C GLU A 63 12.43 6.64 17.51
N PHE A 64 11.91 5.64 16.77
CA PHE A 64 11.55 5.78 15.34
C PHE A 64 10.03 5.82 15.08
N VAL A 65 9.23 5.62 16.11
CA VAL A 65 7.76 5.67 16.03
C VAL A 65 7.22 6.91 16.73
N THR A 66 6.15 7.50 16.20
CA THR A 66 5.57 8.74 16.72
C THR A 66 5.01 8.61 18.14
N GLY A 67 4.85 7.38 18.64
CA GLY A 67 4.33 7.08 19.97
C GLY A 67 2.81 6.89 19.99
N VAL A 68 2.15 6.97 18.83
CA VAL A 68 0.73 6.61 18.69
C VAL A 68 0.63 5.09 18.53
N MET A 69 0.17 4.43 19.58
CA MET A 69 0.04 2.98 19.63
C MET A 69 -1.42 2.57 19.37
N ALA A 70 -1.60 1.69 18.39
CA ALA A 70 -2.82 0.92 18.18
C ALA A 70 -2.95 -0.19 19.27
N PRO A 71 -4.09 -0.91 19.34
CA PRO A 71 -4.23 -2.06 20.24
C PRO A 71 -3.07 -3.05 20.08
N PHE A 72 -2.69 -3.72 21.18
CA PHE A 72 -1.57 -4.68 21.23
C PHE A 72 -0.16 -4.07 21.04
N SER A 73 0.01 -2.79 21.37
CA SER A 73 1.31 -2.09 21.29
C SER A 73 1.89 -2.03 19.88
N ILE A 74 1.03 -2.07 18.86
CA ILE A 74 1.45 -1.91 17.46
C ILE A 74 1.49 -0.41 17.12
N PRO A 75 2.59 0.13 16.58
CA PRO A 75 2.63 1.51 16.11
C PRO A 75 1.62 1.80 14.99
N LEU A 76 1.06 3.01 14.97
CA LEU A 76 0.12 3.40 13.89
C LEU A 76 0.76 3.31 12.50
N GLU A 77 2.05 3.58 12.41
CA GLU A 77 2.86 3.50 11.20
C GLU A 77 2.82 2.12 10.56
N GLU A 78 2.76 1.06 11.36
CA GLU A 78 2.69 -0.33 10.89
C GLU A 78 1.30 -0.67 10.37
N VAL A 79 0.26 -0.21 11.06
CA VAL A 79 -1.11 -0.34 10.56
C VAL A 79 -1.26 0.37 9.21
N LEU A 80 -0.65 1.56 9.07
CA LEU A 80 -0.61 2.28 7.80
C LEU A 80 0.23 1.55 6.76
N PHE A 81 1.35 0.93 7.11
CA PHE A 81 2.18 0.14 6.20
C PHE A 81 1.39 -1.01 5.55
N PHE A 82 0.67 -1.80 6.36
CA PHE A 82 -0.16 -2.92 5.88
C PHE A 82 -1.34 -2.50 4.99
N VAL A 83 -1.68 -1.21 4.97
CA VAL A 83 -2.72 -0.67 4.08
C VAL A 83 -2.09 0.01 2.86
N VAL A 84 -1.17 0.95 3.08
CA VAL A 84 -0.59 1.81 2.05
C VAL A 84 0.22 1.00 1.05
N ILE A 85 1.06 0.07 1.50
CA ILE A 85 1.93 -0.70 0.60
C ILE A 85 1.13 -1.58 -0.36
N PRO A 86 0.15 -2.39 0.10
CA PRO A 86 -0.72 -3.12 -0.82
C PRO A 86 -1.50 -2.24 -1.79
N VAL A 87 -1.98 -1.07 -1.33
CA VAL A 87 -2.69 -0.11 -2.19
C VAL A 87 -1.77 0.40 -3.31
N CYS A 88 -0.53 0.78 -2.97
CA CYS A 88 0.48 1.18 -3.96
C CYS A 88 0.78 0.05 -4.97
N GLY A 89 0.84 -1.20 -4.50
CA GLY A 89 1.01 -2.38 -5.34
C GLY A 89 -0.14 -2.54 -6.35
N VAL A 90 -1.39 -2.43 -5.90
CA VAL A 90 -2.58 -2.51 -6.78
C VAL A 90 -2.61 -1.38 -7.80
N LEU A 91 -2.29 -0.14 -7.39
CA LEU A 91 -2.21 1.01 -8.31
C LEU A 91 -1.16 0.79 -9.41
N THR A 92 0.01 0.28 -9.02
CA THR A 92 1.10 -0.02 -9.96
C THR A 92 0.69 -1.13 -10.95
N TYR A 93 0.03 -2.19 -10.45
CA TYR A 93 -0.46 -3.27 -11.29
C TYR A 93 -1.47 -2.78 -12.35
N GLU A 94 -2.43 -1.95 -11.96
CA GLU A 94 -3.40 -1.36 -12.89
C GLU A 94 -2.72 -0.46 -13.93
N ALA A 95 -1.70 0.32 -13.54
CA ALA A 95 -0.94 1.14 -14.49
C ALA A 95 -0.18 0.30 -15.54
N VAL A 96 0.40 -0.83 -15.13
CA VAL A 96 1.01 -1.79 -16.06
C VAL A 96 -0.05 -2.36 -17.01
N GLN A 97 -1.23 -2.74 -16.52
CA GLN A 97 -2.31 -3.25 -17.36
C GLN A 97 -2.82 -2.23 -18.39
N LEU A 98 -2.98 -0.97 -17.98
CA LEU A 98 -3.36 0.13 -18.89
C LEU A 98 -2.32 0.33 -19.99
N THR A 99 -1.04 0.32 -19.63
CA THR A 99 0.09 0.45 -20.56
C THR A 99 0.14 -0.71 -21.55
N LEU A 100 0.04 -1.95 -21.06
CA LEU A 100 0.01 -3.15 -21.92
C LEU A 100 -1.19 -3.14 -22.88
N THR A 101 -2.36 -2.72 -22.41
CA THR A 101 -3.56 -2.59 -23.25
C THR A 101 -3.37 -1.54 -24.34
N ALA A 102 -2.74 -0.41 -24.03
CA ALA A 102 -2.43 0.62 -25.02
C ALA A 102 -1.44 0.12 -26.08
N ILE A 103 -0.38 -0.59 -25.68
CA ILE A 103 0.61 -1.18 -26.59
C ILE A 103 -0.05 -2.22 -27.52
N ARG A 104 -0.87 -3.13 -26.97
CA ARG A 104 -1.60 -4.14 -27.76
C ARG A 104 -2.52 -3.51 -28.80
N ARG A 105 -3.25 -2.44 -28.43
CA ARG A 105 -4.10 -1.69 -29.37
C ARG A 105 -3.31 -1.02 -30.49
N ARG A 106 -2.11 -0.51 -30.19
CA ARG A 106 -1.23 0.10 -31.19
C ARG A 106 -0.71 -0.93 -32.17
N ASN A 107 -0.26 -2.09 -31.70
CA ASN A 107 0.24 -3.16 -32.56
C ASN A 107 -0.84 -3.74 -33.48
N GLY A 108 -2.07 -3.96 -32.98
CA GLY A 108 -3.17 -4.45 -33.81
C GLY A 108 -3.60 -3.50 -34.94
N LYS A 109 -3.40 -2.18 -34.78
CA LYS A 109 -3.63 -1.20 -35.86
C LYS A 109 -2.53 -1.17 -36.91
N VAL A 110 -1.30 -1.57 -36.56
CA VAL A 110 -0.16 -1.62 -37.49
C VAL A 110 -0.28 -2.83 -38.42
N THR A 111 -0.73 -3.98 -37.92
CA THR A 111 -0.88 -5.21 -38.74
C THR A 111 -2.11 -5.17 -39.66
N ALA A 112 -3.06 -4.27 -39.40
CA ALA A 112 -4.27 -4.10 -40.21
C ALA A 112 -4.13 -3.06 -41.35
N ARG A 113 -2.91 -2.55 -41.57
CA ARG A 113 -2.53 -1.66 -42.68
C ARG A 113 -1.58 -2.40 -43.62
#